data_AF-A0A9D8D494-F1
#
_entry.id   AF-A0A9D8D494-F1
#
_cell.length_a   1.000
_cell.length_b   1.000
_cell.length_c   1.000
_cell.angle_alpha   90.00
_cell.angle_beta   90.00
_cell.angle_gamma   90.00
#
_symmetry.space_group_name_H-M   'P 1'
#
loop_
_entity.id
_entity.type
_entity.pdbx_description
1 polymer ?
#
loop_
_entity_poly.entity_id
_entity_poly.type
_entity_poly.pdbx_seq_one_letter_code
_entity_poly.pdbx_strand_id
1 'polypeptide(L)'
;ALAAGTGRIAALPHLPSVAEQTGFADFMGYTSNILVAPKGTPAAIVARLNDTINRIAGRREVIEKLEGLGLRRLPGTASEIAALMASDAAKYRRIVELTGLRRE
;
A
#
# COMPACT_ATOMS: atom_id res chain seq x y z
N ALA A 1 6.61 -7.20 2.61
CA ALA A 1 6.43 -7.16 1.14
C ALA A 1 5.35 -8.18 0.83
N LEU A 2 4.35 -7.84 0.01
CA LEU A 2 3.45 -8.84 -0.55
C LEU A 2 4.23 -9.61 -1.63
N ALA A 3 3.90 -10.87 -1.91
CA ALA A 3 4.56 -11.71 -2.94
C ALA A 3 4.62 -11.03 -4.33
N ALA A 4 3.80 -10.00 -4.52
CA ALA A 4 3.66 -9.21 -5.72
C ALA A 4 4.42 -7.86 -5.71
N GLY A 5 5.41 -7.69 -4.83
CA GLY A 5 6.33 -6.54 -4.83
C GLY A 5 7.71 -6.87 -5.43
N THR A 6 8.67 -5.96 -5.28
CA THR A 6 10.04 -6.12 -5.80
C THR A 6 10.97 -6.97 -4.93
N GLY A 7 10.54 -7.34 -3.71
CA GLY A 7 11.35 -8.09 -2.74
C GLY A 7 10.60 -9.24 -2.06
N ARG A 8 11.36 -10.11 -1.41
CA ARG A 8 10.84 -11.31 -0.75
C ARG A 8 10.05 -10.99 0.52
N ILE A 9 9.17 -11.91 0.90
CA ILE A 9 8.42 -11.83 2.16
C ILE A 9 9.24 -12.50 3.26
N ALA A 10 9.33 -11.89 4.44
CA ALA A 10 10.03 -12.48 5.59
C ALA A 10 9.48 -13.88 5.96
N ALA A 11 8.17 -14.08 5.82
CA ALA A 11 7.52 -15.38 6.03
C ALA A 11 7.86 -16.44 4.97
N LEU A 12 8.35 -16.03 3.80
CA LEU A 12 8.68 -16.90 2.66
C LEU A 12 10.03 -16.47 2.04
N PRO A 13 11.15 -16.57 2.78
CA PRO A 13 12.43 -15.98 2.37
C PRO A 13 13.07 -16.67 1.15
N HIS A 14 12.62 -17.89 0.84
CA HIS A 14 13.10 -18.67 -0.31
C HIS A 14 12.30 -18.42 -1.59
N LEU A 15 11.14 -17.76 -1.51
CA LEU A 15 10.31 -17.49 -2.68
C LEU A 15 10.78 -16.19 -3.35
N PRO A 16 11.31 -16.23 -4.59
CA PRO A 16 11.70 -15.03 -5.29
C PRO A 16 10.49 -14.17 -5.65
N SER A 17 10.67 -12.86 -5.63
CA SER A 17 9.67 -11.88 -6.05
C SER A 17 9.37 -12.00 -7.55
N VAL A 18 8.25 -11.43 -8.00
CA VAL A 18 7.92 -11.40 -9.44
C VAL A 18 8.99 -10.62 -10.21
N ALA A 19 9.53 -9.54 -9.63
CA ALA A 19 10.63 -8.80 -10.24
C ALA A 19 11.91 -9.65 -10.36
N GLU A 20 12.25 -10.45 -9.34
CA GLU A 20 13.38 -11.37 -9.38
C GLU A 20 13.20 -12.48 -10.44
N GLN A 21 11.97 -12.98 -10.63
CA GLN A 21 11.67 -14.06 -11.58
C GLN A 21 11.60 -13.59 -13.04
N THR A 22 11.05 -12.40 -13.28
CA THR A 22 10.73 -11.90 -14.62
C THR A 22 11.72 -10.86 -15.14
N GLY A 23 12.55 -10.29 -14.25
CA GLY A 23 13.37 -9.11 -14.56
C GLY A 23 12.55 -7.82 -14.72
N PHE A 24 11.23 -7.87 -14.56
CA PHE A 24 10.36 -6.70 -14.66
C PHE A 24 10.39 -5.91 -13.34
N ALA A 25 11.34 -4.99 -13.24
CA ALA A 25 11.61 -4.22 -12.02
C ALA A 25 10.40 -3.37 -11.55
N ASP A 26 9.56 -2.94 -12.48
CA ASP A 26 8.39 -2.09 -12.19
C ASP A 26 7.13 -2.90 -11.81
N PHE A 27 7.27 -4.21 -11.57
CA PHE A 27 6.15 -5.04 -11.14
C PHE A 27 5.64 -4.60 -9.77
N MET A 28 4.42 -4.07 -9.76
CA MET A 28 3.73 -3.62 -8.55
C MET A 28 2.33 -4.24 -8.53
N GLY A 29 2.21 -5.41 -7.90
CA GLY A 29 0.94 -6.10 -7.64
C GLY A 29 0.56 -6.13 -6.17
N TYR A 30 1.12 -5.24 -5.35
CA TYR A 30 0.71 -5.11 -3.95
C TYR A 30 -0.55 -4.23 -3.84
N THR A 31 -1.39 -4.53 -2.84
CA THR A 31 -2.58 -3.75 -2.52
C THR A 31 -2.32 -2.93 -1.26
N SER A 32 -2.65 -1.64 -1.32
CA SER A 32 -2.53 -0.72 -0.19
C SER A 32 -3.86 -0.63 0.57
N ASN A 33 -3.83 -0.73 1.90
CA ASN A 33 -4.97 -0.43 2.76
C ASN A 33 -4.81 0.99 3.30
N ILE A 34 -5.73 1.89 2.94
CA ILE A 34 -5.62 3.32 3.25
C ILE A 34 -6.89 3.79 3.96
N LEU A 35 -6.71 4.57 5.03
CA LEU A 35 -7.81 5.24 5.73
C LEU A 35 -8.01 6.64 5.16
N VAL A 36 -9.27 6.98 4.88
CA VAL A 36 -9.67 8.27 4.30
C VAL A 36 -10.68 8.98 5.20
N ALA A 37 -10.62 10.30 5.22
CA ALA A 37 -11.59 11.16 5.91
C ALA A 37 -12.50 11.86 4.89
N PRO A 38 -13.72 12.27 5.29
CA PRO A 38 -14.61 13.04 4.41
C PRO A 38 -13.98 14.33 3.87
N LYS A 39 -14.39 14.73 2.68
CA LYS A 39 -14.00 16.02 2.10
C LYS A 39 -14.42 17.16 3.05
N GLY A 40 -13.50 18.09 3.30
CA GLY A 40 -13.72 19.21 4.21
C GLY A 40 -13.37 18.93 5.68
N THR A 41 -12.89 17.72 6.01
CA THR A 41 -12.33 17.46 7.35
C THR A 41 -11.20 18.45 7.66
N PRO A 42 -11.22 19.16 8.80
CA PRO A 42 -10.18 20.13 9.14
C PRO A 42 -8.79 19.50 9.17
N ALA A 43 -7.78 20.22 8.65
CA ALA A 43 -6.41 19.74 8.55
C ALA A 43 -5.83 19.28 9.90
N ALA A 44 -6.15 19.98 10.99
CA ALA A 44 -5.74 19.61 12.35
C ALA A 44 -6.29 18.24 12.78
N ILE A 45 -7.51 17.89 12.37
CA ILE A 45 -8.11 16.57 12.67
C ILE A 45 -7.42 15.49 11.86
N VAL A 46 -7.16 15.74 10.57
CA VAL A 46 -6.41 14.80 9.71
C VAL A 46 -5.02 14.54 10.26
N ALA A 47 -4.30 15.59 10.67
CA ALA A 47 -2.98 15.47 11.28
C ALA A 47 -3.03 14.61 12.56
N ARG A 48 -3.95 14.91 13.48
CA ARG A 48 -4.12 14.14 14.72
C ARG A 48 -4.44 12.66 14.46
N LEU A 49 -5.28 12.37 13.48
CA LEU A 49 -5.61 11.00 13.08
C LEU A 49 -4.38 10.30 12.49
N ASN A 50 -3.66 10.94 11.57
CA ASN A 50 -2.44 10.40 10.97
C ASN A 50 -1.40 10.05 12.04
N ASP A 51 -1.11 10.97 12.96
CA ASP A 51 -0.15 10.75 14.05
C ASP A 51 -0.55 9.58 14.96
N THR A 52 -1.84 9.50 15.28
CA THR A 52 -2.38 8.43 16.13
C THR A 52 -2.28 7.08 15.45
N ILE A 53 -2.66 6.99 14.18
CA ILE A 53 -2.58 5.77 13.37
C ILE A 53 -1.12 5.34 13.22
N ASN A 54 -0.21 6.26 12.87
CA ASN A 54 1.20 5.97 12.72
C ASN A 54 1.80 5.41 14.00
N ARG A 55 1.45 5.98 15.15
CA ARG A 55 1.90 5.51 16.47
C ARG A 55 1.35 4.13 16.84
N ILE A 56 0.06 3.88 16.62
CA ILE A 56 -0.56 2.57 16.92
C ILE A 56 0.00 1.49 16.00
N ALA A 57 0.11 1.78 14.70
CA ALA A 57 0.65 0.84 13.72
C ALA A 57 2.13 0.50 13.98
N GLY A 58 2.85 1.34 14.72
CA GLY A 58 4.23 1.09 15.14
C GLY A 58 4.38 0.21 16.38
N ARG A 59 3.30 -0.17 17.06
CA ARG A 59 3.37 -1.07 18.23
C ARG A 59 3.70 -2.49 17.79
N ARG A 60 4.57 -3.16 18.55
CA ARG A 60 5.03 -4.53 18.24
C ARG A 60 3.87 -5.50 17.99
N GLU A 61 2.91 -5.51 18.91
CA GLU A 61 1.70 -6.35 18.82
C GLU A 61 0.86 -6.11 17.55
N VAL A 62 0.89 -4.89 17.00
CA VAL A 62 0.17 -4.53 15.77
C VAL A 62 0.99 -4.94 14.56
N ILE A 63 2.30 -4.73 14.58
CA ILE A 63 3.21 -5.17 13.52
C ILE A 63 3.12 -6.70 13.36
N GLU A 64 3.22 -7.46 14.44
CA GLU A 64 3.13 -8.92 14.42
C GLU A 64 1.79 -9.40 13.83
N LYS A 65 0.68 -8.75 14.19
CA LYS A 65 -0.64 -9.05 13.60
C LYS A 65 -0.71 -8.71 12.11
N LEU A 66 -0.20 -7.55 11.70
CA LEU A 66 -0.18 -7.16 10.29
C LEU A 66 0.66 -8.14 9.48
N GLU A 67 1.85 -8.50 9.97
CA GLU A 67 2.73 -9.46 9.31
C GLU A 67 2.11 -10.86 9.22
N GLY A 68 1.40 -11.31 10.27
CA GLY A 68 0.62 -12.55 10.24
C GLY A 68 -0.50 -12.55 9.19
N LEU A 69 -1.00 -11.38 8.79
CA LEU A 69 -1.96 -11.19 7.70
C LEU A 69 -1.29 -10.94 6.34
N GLY A 70 0.04 -11.04 6.25
CA GLY A 70 0.81 -10.72 5.05
C GLY A 70 0.88 -9.21 4.73
N LEU A 71 0.41 -8.37 5.65
CA LEU A 71 0.43 -6.91 5.52
C LEU A 71 1.75 -6.36 6.06
N ARG A 72 2.15 -5.20 5.54
CA ARG A 72 3.28 -4.43 6.06
C ARG A 72 2.79 -3.03 6.40
N ARG A 73 3.23 -2.52 7.55
CA ARG A 73 3.04 -1.12 7.90
C ARG A 73 3.65 -0.21 6.84
N LEU A 74 2.86 0.76 6.37
CA LEU A 74 3.33 1.86 5.53
C LEU A 74 3.28 3.15 6.37
N PRO A 75 4.40 3.58 6.97
CA PRO A 75 4.45 4.88 7.65
C PRO A 75 4.45 6.01 6.61
N GLY A 76 3.87 7.16 6.97
CA GLY A 76 3.88 8.34 6.11
C GLY A 76 2.89 9.42 6.55
N THR A 77 3.02 10.57 5.93
CA THR A 77 2.14 11.73 6.08
C THR A 77 0.85 11.55 5.27
N ALA A 78 -0.19 12.30 5.61
CA ALA A 78 -1.43 12.31 4.83
C ALA A 78 -1.20 12.74 3.36
N SER A 79 -0.22 13.63 3.13
CA SER A 79 0.12 14.10 1.77
C SER A 79 0.78 13.02 0.93
N GLU A 80 1.71 12.25 1.51
CA GLU A 80 2.37 11.14 0.81
C GLU A 80 1.36 10.03 0.45
N ILE A 81 0.42 9.74 1.36
CA ILE A 81 -0.65 8.78 1.11
C ILE A 81 -1.59 9.29 -0.01
N ALA A 82 -1.93 10.58 -0.01
CA ALA A 82 -2.73 11.16 -1.09
C ALA A 82 -2.02 11.08 -2.45
N ALA A 83 -0.71 11.31 -2.48
CA ALA A 83 0.10 11.18 -3.69
C ALA A 83 0.13 9.72 -4.19
N LEU A 84 0.27 8.75 -3.28
CA LEU A 84 0.20 7.32 -3.62
C LEU A 84 -1.16 6.96 -4.24
N MET A 85 -2.27 7.39 -3.62
CA MET A 85 -3.60 7.15 -4.17
C MET A 85 -3.79 7.75 -5.56
N ALA A 86 -3.28 8.96 -5.80
CA ALA A 86 -3.34 9.60 -7.11
C ALA A 86 -2.53 8.85 -8.17
N SER A 87 -1.34 8.36 -7.79
CA SER A 87 -0.49 7.54 -8.65
C SER A 87 -1.14 6.20 -9.01
N ASP A 88 -1.70 5.50 -8.02
CA ASP A 88 -2.42 4.25 -8.22
C ASP A 88 -3.63 4.46 -9.14
N ALA A 89 -4.44 5.50 -8.88
CA ALA A 89 -5.60 5.83 -9.72
C ALA A 89 -5.20 6.09 -11.18
N ALA A 90 -4.10 6.81 -11.42
CA ALA A 90 -3.59 7.07 -12.77
C ALA A 90 -3.11 5.78 -13.46
N LYS A 91 -2.36 4.93 -12.75
CA LYS A 91 -1.90 3.63 -13.25
C LYS A 91 -3.08 2.73 -13.64
N TYR A 92 -4.06 2.56 -12.75
CA TYR A 92 -5.20 1.68 -13.03
C TYR A 92 -6.12 2.24 -14.11
N ARG A 93 -6.28 3.57 -14.21
CA ARG A 93 -6.95 4.19 -15.35
C ARG A 93 -6.29 3.79 -16.67
N ARG A 94 -4.95 3.89 -16.74
CA ARG A 94 -4.20 3.50 -17.95
C ARG A 94 -4.39 2.01 -18.30
N ILE A 95 -4.42 1.13 -17.30
CA ILE A 95 -4.66 -0.30 -17.51
C ILE A 95 -6.06 -0.54 -18.10
N VAL A 96 -7.09 0.11 -17.55
CA VAL A 96 -8.47 0.00 -18.05
C VAL A 96 -8.57 0.48 -19.50
N GLU A 97 -7.96 1.62 -19.82
CA GLU A 97 -7.94 2.19 -21.18
C GLU A 97 -7.23 1.26 -22.18
N LEU A 98 -6.14 0.61 -21.78
CA LEU A 98 -5.36 -0.28 -22.66
C LEU A 98 -6.04 -1.62 -22.91
N THR A 99 -6.73 -2.16 -21.90
CA THR A 99 -7.28 -3.52 -21.93
C THR A 99 -8.75 -3.57 -22.32
N GLY A 100 -9.47 -2.45 -22.26
CA GLY A 100 -10.92 -2.41 -22.49
C GLY A 100 -11.73 -3.09 -21.39
N LEU A 101 -11.12 -3.35 -20.22
CA LEU A 101 -11.79 -3.93 -19.06
C LEU A 101 -13.01 -3.10 -18.67
N ARG A 102 -14.16 -3.76 -18.54
CA ARG A 102 -15.40 -3.15 -18.03
C ARG A 102 -15.74 -3.76 -16.69
N ARG A 103 -16.42 -2.97 -15.84
CA ARG A 103 -17.12 -3.54 -14.69
C ARG A 103 -18.22 -4.44 -15.25
N GLU A 104 -18.25 -5.67 -14.78
CA GLU A 104 -19.33 -6.61 -15.00
C GLU A 104 -20.66 -6.13 -14.41
#